data_AF-A0A964HDT3-F1
#
_entry.id   AF-A0A964HDT3-F1
#
_cell.length_a   1.000
_cell.length_b   1.000
_cell.length_c   1.000
_cell.angle_alpha   90.00
_cell.angle_beta   90.00
_cell.angle_gamma   90.00
#
_symmetry.space_group_name_H-M   'P 1'
#
loop_
_entity.id
_entity.type
_entity.pdbx_description
1 polymer ?
#
loop_
_entity_poly.entity_id
_entity_poly.type
_entity_poly.pdbx_seq_one_letter_code
_entity_poly.pdbx_strand_id
1 'polypeptide(L)'
;MKIVVTDLTRFSNKEILCMAGIALDGSERCVRPMRPKPARNSYYEYETLRKHDVLPGTILSGTFTPIPGTSAPHTEDAHVDGMQKVGACSTSEFRDILEKTSVSTLSEGFGVAITDKVIPLGETPKVSIVTLKIKPTQLVVTESYEKIKGHVEDSGAGRLSWLSVTDLGFFDNVGTGKKISVDDVNELMHRQDELFLRIGLSRPHKTDDGRNGYWLQINGVYMFPNFSKIIRSY
;
A
#
# COMPACT_ATOMS: atom_id res chain seq x y z
N MET A 1 -1.98 -9.60 19.31
CA MET A 1 -1.36 -8.29 18.97
C MET A 1 -2.36 -7.42 18.22
N LYS A 2 -2.11 -6.11 18.13
CA LYS A 2 -2.92 -5.19 17.31
C LYS A 2 -2.12 -4.70 16.12
N ILE A 3 -2.79 -4.49 14.99
CA ILE A 3 -2.26 -3.80 13.81
C ILE A 3 -3.18 -2.65 13.41
N VAL A 4 -2.62 -1.62 12.81
CA VAL A 4 -3.38 -0.58 12.09
C VAL A 4 -3.29 -0.88 10.61
N VAL A 5 -4.43 -1.06 9.96
CA VAL A 5 -4.49 -1.27 8.51
C VAL A 5 -3.96 -0.01 7.83
N THR A 6 -2.95 -0.17 6.99
CA THR A 6 -2.34 0.91 6.20
C THR A 6 -2.51 0.70 4.72
N ASP A 7 -2.97 -0.46 4.28
CA ASP A 7 -3.03 -0.78 2.86
C ASP A 7 -4.21 -1.72 2.59
N LEU A 8 -5.02 -1.36 1.60
CA LEU A 8 -5.94 -2.25 0.92
C LEU A 8 -5.61 -2.19 -0.56
N THR A 9 -4.92 -3.23 -1.02
CA THR A 9 -4.39 -3.32 -2.38
C THR A 9 -5.30 -4.19 -3.22
N ARG A 10 -5.81 -3.64 -4.31
CA ARG A 10 -6.60 -4.40 -5.29
C ARG A 10 -5.72 -5.26 -6.19
N PHE A 11 -6.31 -6.34 -6.70
CA PHE A 11 -5.75 -7.13 -7.80
C PHE A 11 -6.54 -6.92 -9.10
N SER A 12 -6.12 -7.60 -10.16
CA SER A 12 -6.95 -7.76 -11.36
C SER A 12 -8.23 -8.54 -11.06
N ASN A 13 -8.14 -9.55 -10.19
CA ASN A 13 -9.32 -10.18 -9.59
C ASN A 13 -9.90 -9.22 -8.52
N LYS A 14 -11.06 -8.64 -8.83
CA LYS A 14 -11.75 -7.66 -7.98
C LYS A 14 -12.39 -8.27 -6.72
N GLU A 15 -12.53 -9.60 -6.67
CA GLU A 15 -13.14 -10.29 -5.53
C GLU A 15 -12.19 -10.36 -4.33
N ILE A 16 -10.89 -10.16 -4.53
CA ILE A 16 -9.87 -10.31 -3.50
C ILE A 16 -8.99 -9.07 -3.35
N LEU A 17 -8.53 -8.87 -2.12
CA LEU A 17 -7.70 -7.75 -1.69
C LEU A 17 -6.52 -8.24 -0.87
N CYS A 18 -5.36 -7.63 -1.09
CA CYS A 18 -4.26 -7.72 -0.15
C CYS A 18 -4.45 -6.65 0.92
N MET A 19 -4.32 -7.05 2.18
CA MET A 19 -4.30 -6.14 3.32
C MET A 19 -2.90 -6.13 3.92
N ALA A 20 -2.44 -4.94 4.30
CA ALA A 20 -1.25 -4.79 5.15
C ALA A 20 -1.52 -3.78 6.26
N GLY A 21 -0.76 -3.91 7.33
CA GLY A 21 -0.85 -3.00 8.46
C GLY A 21 0.43 -2.96 9.27
N ILE A 22 0.52 -1.97 10.15
CA ILE A 22 1.67 -1.77 11.05
C ILE A 22 1.31 -2.25 12.45
N ALA A 23 2.21 -3.02 13.07
CA ALA A 23 2.03 -3.53 14.43
C ALA A 23 2.08 -2.40 15.48
N LEU A 24 1.14 -2.44 16.43
CA LEU A 24 1.05 -1.50 17.56
C LEU A 24 1.69 -2.06 18.85
N ASP A 25 2.75 -2.85 18.72
CA ASP A 25 3.50 -3.44 19.84
C ASP A 25 4.84 -2.75 20.09
N GLY A 26 5.08 -1.60 19.45
CA GLY A 26 6.34 -0.86 19.49
C GLY A 26 7.41 -1.37 18.52
N SER A 27 7.17 -2.47 17.80
CA SER A 27 8.09 -2.96 16.77
C SER A 27 7.96 -2.23 15.44
N GLU A 28 6.81 -1.57 15.20
CA GLU A 28 6.49 -0.83 13.96
C GLU A 28 6.61 -1.69 12.69
N ARG A 29 6.64 -3.02 12.84
CA ARG A 29 6.77 -3.94 11.71
C ARG A 29 5.51 -3.93 10.86
N CYS A 30 5.72 -4.05 9.56
CA CYS A 30 4.66 -4.39 8.63
C CYS A 30 4.22 -5.84 8.86
N VAL A 31 2.91 -6.06 8.79
CA VAL A 31 2.26 -7.37 8.82
C VAL A 31 1.32 -7.43 7.63
N ARG A 32 1.35 -8.55 6.90
CA ARG A 32 0.44 -8.83 5.81
C ARG A 32 -0.45 -10.01 6.20
N PRO A 33 -1.64 -9.71 6.76
CA PRO A 33 -2.57 -10.75 7.17
C PRO A 33 -2.97 -11.59 5.96
N MET A 34 -2.87 -12.91 6.09
CA MET A 34 -3.29 -13.89 5.07
C MET A 34 -4.42 -14.76 5.63
N ARG A 35 -5.46 -14.99 4.83
CA ARG A 35 -6.55 -15.89 5.21
C ARG A 35 -6.06 -17.34 5.32
N PRO A 36 -6.46 -18.06 6.38
CA PRO A 36 -6.22 -19.50 6.48
C PRO A 36 -7.06 -20.22 5.41
N LYS A 37 -6.40 -21.02 4.56
CA LYS A 37 -7.05 -21.98 3.65
C LYS A 37 -6.34 -23.34 3.77
N PRO A 38 -7.04 -24.45 3.49
CA PRO A 38 -6.44 -25.79 3.46
C PRO A 38 -5.37 -25.97 2.36
N ALA A 39 -5.31 -25.10 1.35
CA ALA A 39 -4.27 -25.10 0.32
C ALA A 39 -3.76 -23.66 0.06
N ARG A 40 -2.68 -23.30 0.76
CA ARG A 40 -1.89 -22.05 0.66
C ARG A 40 -2.60 -20.70 0.90
N ASN A 41 -1.80 -19.78 1.42
CA ASN A 41 -2.06 -18.38 1.75
C ASN A 41 -3.02 -17.72 0.76
N SER A 42 -4.15 -17.23 1.25
CA SER A 42 -5.14 -16.55 0.40
C SER A 42 -5.40 -15.13 0.85
N TYR A 43 -5.69 -14.27 -0.12
CA TYR A 43 -6.06 -12.88 0.11
C TYR A 43 -7.49 -12.76 0.65
N TYR A 44 -7.82 -11.61 1.24
CA TYR A 44 -9.16 -11.38 1.79
C TYR A 44 -10.16 -11.11 0.70
N GLU A 45 -11.40 -11.55 0.88
CA GLU A 45 -12.49 -11.19 -0.03
C GLU A 45 -12.87 -9.73 0.18
N TYR A 46 -13.07 -8.99 -0.91
CA TYR A 46 -13.50 -7.59 -0.90
C TYR A 46 -14.77 -7.40 -0.06
N GLU A 47 -15.80 -8.20 -0.32
CA GLU A 47 -17.08 -8.12 0.39
C GLU A 47 -16.96 -8.41 1.89
N THR A 48 -16.03 -9.27 2.29
CA THR A 48 -15.77 -9.53 3.71
C THR A 48 -15.22 -8.27 4.37
N LEU A 49 -14.19 -7.65 3.81
CA LEU A 49 -13.62 -6.42 4.39
C LEU A 49 -14.61 -5.26 4.37
N ARG A 50 -15.39 -5.12 3.29
CA ARG A 50 -16.45 -4.11 3.16
C ARG A 50 -17.54 -4.26 4.22
N LYS A 51 -18.05 -5.47 4.43
CA LYS A 51 -19.09 -5.76 5.44
C LYS A 51 -18.62 -5.43 6.86
N HIS A 52 -17.33 -5.57 7.13
CA HIS A 52 -16.72 -5.25 8.42
C HIS A 52 -16.18 -3.81 8.50
N ASP A 53 -16.38 -3.00 7.46
CA ASP A 53 -15.92 -1.61 7.38
C ASP A 53 -14.41 -1.51 7.71
N VAL A 54 -13.62 -2.38 7.08
CA VAL A 54 -12.16 -2.38 7.25
C VAL A 54 -11.55 -1.46 6.20
N LEU A 55 -11.09 -0.29 6.61
CA LEU A 55 -10.40 0.69 5.76
C LEU A 55 -9.04 1.06 6.38
N PRO A 56 -8.12 1.70 5.63
CA PRO A 56 -6.91 2.27 6.25
C PRO A 56 -7.24 3.13 7.48
N GLY A 57 -6.50 2.93 8.56
CA GLY A 57 -6.78 3.48 9.90
C GLY A 57 -7.56 2.53 10.82
N THR A 58 -8.14 1.44 10.32
CA THR A 58 -8.82 0.44 11.15
C THR A 58 -7.83 -0.30 12.04
N ILE A 59 -8.16 -0.48 13.32
CA ILE A 59 -7.37 -1.28 14.27
C ILE A 59 -7.93 -2.70 14.31
N LEU A 60 -7.11 -3.67 13.95
CA LEU A 60 -7.42 -5.09 14.03
C LEU A 60 -6.64 -5.74 15.17
N SER A 61 -7.29 -6.59 15.95
CA SER A 61 -6.66 -7.45 16.96
C SER A 61 -6.73 -8.90 16.53
N GLY A 62 -5.71 -9.68 16.86
CA GLY A 62 -5.66 -11.11 16.58
C GLY A 62 -4.29 -11.71 16.88
N THR A 63 -4.14 -12.99 16.58
CA THR A 63 -2.84 -13.67 16.58
C THR A 63 -2.32 -13.69 15.16
N PHE A 64 -1.17 -13.05 14.93
CA PHE A 64 -0.54 -12.98 13.61
C PHE A 64 0.79 -13.72 13.69
N THR A 65 0.87 -14.87 13.03
CA THR A 65 2.03 -15.75 13.07
C THR A 65 2.73 -15.70 11.72
N PRO A 66 4.00 -15.28 11.63
CA PRO A 66 4.75 -15.27 10.37
C PRO A 66 4.67 -16.64 9.67
N ILE A 67 4.47 -16.61 8.36
CA ILE A 67 4.38 -17.85 7.57
C ILE A 67 5.80 -18.37 7.31
N PRO A 68 6.15 -19.59 7.74
CA PRO A 68 7.49 -20.15 7.50
C PRO A 68 7.78 -20.32 6.00
N GLY A 69 9.03 -20.09 5.61
CA GLY A 69 9.48 -20.30 4.23
C GLY A 69 8.97 -19.25 3.23
N THR A 70 8.47 -18.11 3.71
CA THR A 70 8.27 -16.93 2.86
C THR A 70 9.61 -16.43 2.33
N SER A 71 9.59 -15.93 1.10
CA SER A 71 10.77 -15.37 0.43
C SER A 71 10.53 -13.91 0.07
N ALA A 72 11.63 -13.18 -0.13
CA ALA A 72 11.57 -11.80 -0.57
C ALA A 72 10.70 -11.65 -1.85
N PRO A 73 9.89 -10.58 -1.92
CA PRO A 73 9.88 -9.45 -1.00
C PRO A 73 8.87 -9.61 0.15
N HIS A 74 7.96 -10.59 0.09
CA HIS A 74 6.81 -10.72 1.00
C HIS A 74 7.11 -11.59 2.22
N THR A 75 8.13 -11.20 2.99
CA THR A 75 8.51 -11.88 4.23
C THR A 75 7.54 -11.54 5.38
N GLU A 76 6.67 -10.53 5.21
CA GLU A 76 5.72 -10.06 6.21
C GLU A 76 4.38 -10.80 6.21
N ASP A 77 4.20 -11.76 5.30
CA ASP A 77 3.01 -12.61 5.24
C ASP A 77 2.82 -13.37 6.57
N ALA A 78 1.63 -13.26 7.15
CA ALA A 78 1.30 -13.87 8.44
C ALA A 78 -0.03 -14.63 8.38
N HIS A 79 -0.07 -15.83 8.97
CA HIS A 79 -1.32 -16.49 9.31
C HIS A 79 -2.05 -15.72 10.39
N VAL A 80 -3.37 -15.71 10.32
CA VAL A 80 -4.20 -14.96 11.24
C VAL A 80 -5.21 -15.88 11.91
N ASP A 81 -5.27 -15.80 13.23
CA ASP A 81 -6.30 -16.43 14.04
C ASP A 81 -7.01 -15.40 14.91
N GLY A 82 -8.33 -15.57 15.06
CA GLY A 82 -9.18 -14.69 15.87
C GLY A 82 -9.11 -13.20 15.50
N MET A 83 -9.06 -12.86 14.20
CA MET A 83 -9.00 -11.46 13.75
C MET A 83 -10.31 -10.71 13.99
N GLN A 84 -10.25 -9.55 14.65
CA GLN A 84 -11.42 -8.74 15.00
C GLN A 84 -11.11 -7.25 14.83
N LYS A 85 -12.08 -6.47 14.34
CA LYS A 85 -12.02 -5.00 14.39
C LYS A 85 -12.26 -4.55 15.84
N VAL A 86 -11.30 -3.81 16.40
CA VAL A 86 -11.36 -3.33 17.80
C VAL A 86 -11.39 -1.81 17.90
N GLY A 87 -11.29 -1.09 16.79
CA GLY A 87 -11.37 0.36 16.74
C GLY A 87 -10.86 0.93 15.42
N ALA A 88 -10.61 2.24 15.42
CA ALA A 88 -9.94 2.95 14.35
C ALA A 88 -9.07 4.06 14.96
N CYS A 89 -7.98 4.40 14.31
CA CYS A 89 -7.14 5.54 14.66
C CYS A 89 -7.85 6.85 14.33
N SER A 90 -7.57 7.87 15.12
CA SER A 90 -7.73 9.27 14.71
C SER A 90 -6.80 9.60 13.54
N THR A 91 -7.08 10.70 12.83
CA THR A 91 -6.24 11.19 11.74
C THR A 91 -4.80 11.47 12.20
N SER A 92 -4.62 12.05 13.39
CA SER A 92 -3.29 12.31 13.96
C SER A 92 -2.55 11.03 14.31
N GLU A 93 -3.21 10.06 14.94
CA GLU A 93 -2.56 8.77 15.26
C GLU A 93 -2.13 8.04 13.99
N PHE A 94 -2.98 8.04 12.95
CA PHE A 94 -2.65 7.40 11.68
C PHE A 94 -1.49 8.10 10.97
N ARG A 95 -1.46 9.44 10.98
CA ARG A 95 -0.34 10.24 10.50
C ARG A 95 0.96 9.88 11.22
N ASP A 96 0.92 9.83 12.55
CA ASP A 96 2.11 9.56 13.36
C ASP A 96 2.67 8.15 13.12
N ILE A 97 1.81 7.17 12.84
CA ILE A 97 2.23 5.82 12.43
C ILE A 97 2.94 5.86 11.07
N LEU A 98 2.40 6.61 10.10
CA LEU A 98 3.02 6.77 8.78
C LEU A 98 4.36 7.52 8.88
N GLU A 99 4.44 8.56 9.71
CA GLU A 99 5.67 9.32 9.98
C GLU A 99 6.76 8.43 10.57
N LYS A 100 6.44 7.69 11.64
CA LYS A 100 7.41 6.82 12.34
C LYS A 100 7.97 5.72 11.44
N THR A 101 7.15 5.23 10.49
CA THR A 101 7.55 4.18 9.55
C THR A 101 8.08 4.72 8.23
N SER A 102 8.27 6.05 8.11
CA SER A 102 8.75 6.66 6.88
C SER A 102 10.25 6.46 6.68
N VAL A 103 10.63 6.30 5.41
CA VAL A 103 12.02 6.23 4.97
C VAL A 103 12.35 7.46 4.12
N SER A 104 13.64 7.82 4.04
CA SER A 104 14.05 9.01 3.30
C SER A 104 14.09 8.77 1.79
N THR A 105 14.39 7.54 1.38
CA THR A 105 14.39 7.11 -0.02
C THR A 105 13.84 5.69 -0.19
N LEU A 106 13.35 5.38 -1.39
CA LEU A 106 12.94 4.02 -1.73
C LEU A 106 14.11 3.02 -1.66
N SER A 107 15.31 3.43 -2.09
CA SER A 107 16.51 2.58 -2.04
C SER A 107 16.91 2.23 -0.60
N GLU A 108 16.85 3.20 0.31
CA GLU A 108 17.06 2.97 1.74
C GLU A 108 16.03 1.99 2.30
N GLY A 109 14.74 2.24 2.05
CA GLY A 109 13.66 1.44 2.61
C GLY A 109 13.64 -0.01 2.11
N PHE A 110 13.81 -0.22 0.81
CA PHE A 110 13.87 -1.57 0.25
C PHE A 110 15.24 -2.24 0.48
N GLY A 111 16.28 -1.46 0.81
CA GLY A 111 17.64 -1.97 1.03
C GLY A 111 18.35 -2.44 -0.23
N VAL A 112 17.88 -2.02 -1.40
CA VAL A 112 18.46 -2.30 -2.73
C VAL A 112 18.39 -1.04 -3.58
N ALA A 113 19.24 -0.90 -4.59
CA ALA A 113 19.21 0.27 -5.45
C ALA A 113 17.93 0.31 -6.30
N ILE A 114 17.22 1.44 -6.27
CA ILE A 114 16.03 1.68 -7.09
C ILE A 114 16.39 2.66 -8.21
N THR A 115 16.52 2.13 -9.43
CA THR A 115 16.80 2.93 -10.64
C THR A 115 15.69 2.84 -11.69
N ASP A 116 14.76 1.90 -11.54
CA ASP A 116 13.57 1.73 -12.38
C ASP A 116 12.41 1.20 -11.51
N LYS A 117 11.21 1.14 -12.08
CA LYS A 117 10.00 0.59 -11.44
C LYS A 117 10.01 -0.93 -11.25
N VAL A 118 11.08 -1.61 -11.66
CA VAL A 118 11.24 -3.05 -11.51
C VAL A 118 12.57 -3.35 -10.81
N ILE A 119 12.50 -4.17 -9.76
CA ILE A 119 13.67 -4.71 -9.09
C ILE A 119 13.93 -6.11 -9.67
N PRO A 120 15.11 -6.40 -10.24
CA PRO A 120 15.43 -7.72 -10.79
C PRO A 120 15.36 -8.84 -9.74
N LEU A 121 15.05 -10.07 -10.17
CA LEU A 121 14.95 -11.23 -9.27
C LEU A 121 16.26 -11.65 -8.58
N GLY A 122 17.41 -11.12 -9.02
CA GLY A 122 18.70 -11.35 -8.36
C GLY A 122 18.92 -10.47 -7.13
N GLU A 123 18.14 -9.41 -6.98
CA GLU A 123 18.17 -8.52 -5.83
C GLU A 123 17.29 -9.07 -4.70
N THR A 124 17.65 -8.77 -3.45
CA THR A 124 16.90 -9.22 -2.27
C THR A 124 16.41 -8.02 -1.45
N PRO A 125 15.23 -7.45 -1.80
CA PRO A 125 14.62 -6.40 -0.99
C PRO A 125 14.37 -6.87 0.45
N LYS A 126 14.59 -5.98 1.41
CA LYS A 126 14.42 -6.25 2.85
C LYS A 126 12.95 -6.40 3.26
N VAL A 127 12.07 -5.65 2.58
CA VAL A 127 10.62 -5.56 2.85
C VAL A 127 9.85 -5.49 1.53
N SER A 128 8.57 -5.80 1.57
CA SER A 128 7.66 -5.66 0.43
C SER A 128 6.97 -4.32 0.36
N ILE A 129 6.90 -3.52 1.44
CA ILE A 129 6.23 -2.22 1.44
C ILE A 129 7.02 -1.23 2.31
N VAL A 130 7.20 -0.01 1.80
CA VAL A 130 7.80 1.13 2.51
C VAL A 130 6.83 2.31 2.57
N THR A 131 6.96 3.14 3.61
CA THR A 131 6.28 4.44 3.67
C THR A 131 7.25 5.52 3.19
N LEU A 132 6.89 6.29 2.17
CA LEU A 132 7.66 7.43 1.70
C LEU A 132 6.90 8.72 2.02
N LYS A 133 7.51 9.60 2.80
CA LYS A 133 7.00 10.95 3.04
C LYS A 133 7.46 11.87 1.91
N ILE A 134 6.54 12.55 1.25
CA ILE A 134 6.85 13.45 0.14
C ILE A 134 6.06 14.76 0.23
N LYS A 135 6.56 15.79 -0.47
CA LYS A 135 5.78 17.00 -0.72
C LYS A 135 4.68 16.72 -1.74
N PRO A 136 3.55 17.44 -1.68
CA PRO A 136 2.48 17.31 -2.67
C PRO A 136 2.91 17.38 -4.13
N THR A 137 3.86 18.26 -4.46
CA THR A 137 4.36 18.47 -5.83
C THR A 137 5.17 17.29 -6.37
N GLN A 138 5.58 16.35 -5.51
CA GLN A 138 6.38 15.18 -5.88
C GLN A 138 5.53 13.98 -6.29
N LEU A 139 4.19 14.07 -6.23
CA LEU A 139 3.29 13.08 -6.79
C LEU A 139 2.35 13.75 -7.78
N VAL A 140 2.31 13.20 -9.00
CA VAL A 140 1.25 13.48 -9.95
C VAL A 140 0.57 12.18 -10.33
N VAL A 141 -0.76 12.18 -10.28
CA VAL A 141 -1.56 11.05 -10.74
C VAL A 141 -2.13 11.34 -12.12
N THR A 142 -2.14 10.33 -12.98
CA THR A 142 -2.70 10.38 -14.34
C THR A 142 -3.60 9.17 -14.57
N GLU A 143 -4.43 9.23 -15.60
CA GLU A 143 -5.18 8.08 -16.08
C GLU A 143 -4.64 7.64 -17.45
N SER A 144 -4.54 6.33 -17.64
CA SER A 144 -4.14 5.72 -18.90
C SER A 144 -4.85 4.37 -19.04
N TYR A 145 -5.63 4.21 -20.11
CA TYR A 145 -6.42 3.00 -20.38
C TYR A 145 -7.22 2.52 -19.17
N GLU A 146 -8.02 3.42 -18.56
CA GLU A 146 -8.84 3.15 -17.35
C GLU A 146 -8.03 2.70 -16.12
N LYS A 147 -6.71 2.90 -16.14
CA LYS A 147 -5.82 2.62 -15.00
C LYS A 147 -5.25 3.93 -14.49
N ILE A 148 -5.25 4.06 -13.18
CA ILE A 148 -4.61 5.17 -12.50
C ILE A 148 -3.10 4.89 -12.41
N LYS A 149 -2.30 5.90 -12.72
CA LYS A 149 -0.85 5.85 -12.76
C LYS A 149 -0.26 7.00 -11.96
N GLY A 150 0.76 6.72 -11.16
CA GLY A 150 1.49 7.72 -10.41
C GLY A 150 2.86 8.01 -11.02
N HIS A 151 3.26 9.27 -10.92
CA HIS A 151 4.61 9.75 -11.17
C HIS A 151 5.14 10.30 -9.85
N VAL A 152 6.17 9.66 -9.31
CA VAL A 152 6.72 9.96 -7.98
C VAL A 152 8.15 10.45 -8.13
N GLU A 153 8.48 11.54 -7.45
CA GLU A 153 9.85 12.03 -7.31
C GLU A 153 10.41 11.57 -5.96
N ASP A 154 11.34 10.63 -6.01
CA ASP A 154 12.10 10.13 -4.87
C ASP A 154 13.49 10.78 -4.86
N SER A 155 13.99 11.14 -3.69
CA SER A 155 15.29 11.83 -3.59
C SER A 155 16.49 10.92 -3.91
N GLY A 156 16.32 9.60 -3.84
CA GLY A 156 17.35 8.61 -4.17
C GLY A 156 17.26 8.02 -5.59
N ALA A 157 16.06 7.87 -6.13
CA ALA A 157 15.81 7.25 -7.45
C ALA A 157 15.51 8.27 -8.56
N GLY A 158 15.33 9.55 -8.24
CA GLY A 158 14.82 10.55 -9.16
C GLY A 158 13.33 10.32 -9.46
N ARG A 159 12.91 10.52 -10.72
CA ARG A 159 11.50 10.42 -11.12
C ARG A 159 11.13 9.01 -11.57
N LEU A 160 10.30 8.34 -10.79
CA LEU A 160 9.67 7.07 -11.16
C LEU A 160 8.31 7.34 -11.80
N SER A 161 8.15 6.93 -13.06
CA SER A 161 6.93 7.20 -13.84
C SER A 161 6.13 5.95 -14.14
N TRP A 162 4.81 6.14 -14.27
CA TRP A 162 3.86 5.10 -14.66
C TRP A 162 3.75 3.96 -13.64
N LEU A 163 3.95 4.27 -12.35
CA LEU A 163 3.69 3.33 -11.27
C LEU A 163 2.19 3.03 -11.21
N SER A 164 1.81 1.76 -11.04
CA SER A 164 0.39 1.43 -10.90
C SER A 164 -0.11 1.89 -9.54
N VAL A 165 -1.23 2.63 -9.51
CA VAL A 165 -1.95 2.90 -8.26
C VAL A 165 -2.91 1.75 -8.01
N THR A 166 -2.63 0.99 -6.95
CA THR A 166 -3.38 -0.20 -6.54
C THR A 166 -4.08 -0.03 -5.20
N ASP A 167 -3.97 1.16 -4.59
CA ASP A 167 -4.83 1.61 -3.49
C ASP A 167 -6.31 1.46 -3.89
N LEU A 168 -7.04 0.66 -3.12
CA LEU A 168 -8.45 0.34 -3.39
C LEU A 168 -9.31 1.60 -3.42
N GLY A 169 -9.22 2.43 -2.39
CA GLY A 169 -10.04 3.62 -2.26
C GLY A 169 -9.74 4.66 -3.34
N PHE A 170 -8.47 4.78 -3.75
CA PHE A 170 -8.07 5.62 -4.86
C PHE A 170 -8.65 5.08 -6.19
N PHE A 171 -8.57 3.78 -6.41
CA PHE A 171 -9.12 3.17 -7.63
C PHE A 171 -10.64 3.29 -7.71
N ASP A 172 -11.36 2.98 -6.64
CA ASP A 172 -12.83 2.97 -6.62
C ASP A 172 -13.41 4.39 -6.75
N ASN A 173 -12.71 5.41 -6.26
CA ASN A 173 -13.24 6.77 -6.23
C ASN A 173 -12.66 7.69 -7.31
N VAL A 174 -11.45 7.43 -7.82
CA VAL A 174 -10.77 8.23 -8.86
C VAL A 174 -10.66 7.49 -10.19
N GLY A 175 -10.86 6.17 -10.21
CA GLY A 175 -10.61 5.30 -11.37
C GLY A 175 -11.89 4.89 -12.09
N THR A 176 -12.38 3.67 -11.87
CA THR A 176 -13.62 3.21 -12.51
C THR A 176 -14.83 3.66 -11.69
N GLY A 177 -15.81 4.32 -12.32
CA GLY A 177 -17.01 4.81 -11.60
C GLY A 177 -16.77 6.06 -10.76
N LYS A 178 -15.81 6.90 -11.19
CA LYS A 178 -15.26 8.06 -10.47
C LYS A 178 -16.30 8.90 -9.74
N LYS A 179 -16.04 9.15 -8.46
CA LYS A 179 -16.67 10.19 -7.65
C LYS A 179 -15.90 11.51 -7.71
N ILE A 180 -14.61 11.46 -8.09
CA ILE A 180 -13.72 12.61 -8.23
C ILE A 180 -12.81 12.42 -9.45
N SER A 181 -12.52 13.49 -10.19
CA SER A 181 -11.64 13.41 -11.37
C SER A 181 -10.16 13.31 -10.97
N VAL A 182 -9.31 12.96 -11.94
CA VAL A 182 -7.85 12.94 -11.73
C VAL A 182 -7.30 14.36 -11.50
N ASP A 183 -7.84 15.35 -12.20
CA ASP A 183 -7.41 16.74 -12.03
C ASP A 183 -7.81 17.26 -10.65
N ASP A 184 -9.04 16.99 -10.22
CA ASP A 184 -9.53 17.38 -8.89
C ASP A 184 -8.72 16.70 -7.76
N VAL A 185 -8.33 15.43 -7.92
CA VAL A 185 -7.50 14.78 -6.89
C VAL A 185 -6.08 15.33 -6.86
N ASN A 186 -5.50 15.68 -8.02
CA ASN A 186 -4.20 16.34 -8.06
C ASN A 186 -4.27 17.72 -7.41
N GLU A 187 -5.32 18.49 -7.67
CA GLU A 187 -5.55 19.77 -7.00
C GLU A 187 -5.74 19.59 -5.49
N LEU A 188 -6.52 18.60 -5.07
CA LEU A 188 -6.71 18.27 -3.67
C LEU A 188 -5.38 17.92 -2.99
N MET A 189 -4.54 17.11 -3.64
CA MET A 189 -3.21 16.77 -3.14
C MET A 189 -2.33 18.01 -3.02
N HIS A 190 -2.30 18.89 -4.01
CA HIS A 190 -1.50 20.13 -3.98
C HIS A 190 -1.88 21.10 -2.86
N ARG A 191 -3.10 21.02 -2.33
CA ARG A 191 -3.56 21.84 -1.19
C ARG A 191 -3.19 21.26 0.18
N GLN A 192 -2.52 20.10 0.22
CA GLN A 192 -2.08 19.47 1.46
C GLN A 192 -0.71 20.00 1.89
N ASP A 193 -0.36 19.78 3.16
CA ASP A 193 0.97 20.13 3.67
C ASP A 193 1.96 19.02 3.36
N GLU A 194 1.51 17.77 3.45
CA GLU A 194 2.34 16.59 3.24
C GLU A 194 1.54 15.40 2.72
N LEU A 195 2.24 14.51 2.01
CA LEU A 195 1.72 13.24 1.56
C LEU A 195 2.58 12.09 2.10
N PHE A 196 1.93 10.97 2.38
CA PHE A 196 2.60 9.69 2.63
C PHE A 196 2.17 8.69 1.57
N LEU A 197 3.14 8.10 0.89
CA LEU A 197 2.91 7.03 -0.06
C LEU A 197 3.29 5.70 0.59
N ARG A 198 2.44 4.70 0.44
CA ARG A 198 2.82 3.31 0.69
C ARG A 198 3.21 2.72 -0.64
N ILE A 199 4.51 2.49 -0.83
CA ILE A 199 5.06 1.92 -2.05
C ILE A 199 5.38 0.46 -1.79
N GLY A 200 4.77 -0.43 -2.55
CA GLY A 200 4.94 -1.87 -2.41
C GLY A 200 5.51 -2.55 -3.63
N LEU A 201 5.97 -3.77 -3.42
CA LEU A 201 6.53 -4.65 -4.42
C LEU A 201 5.55 -5.76 -4.77
N SER A 202 5.38 -6.01 -6.06
CA SER A 202 4.65 -7.20 -6.51
C SER A 202 5.41 -8.49 -6.15
N ARG A 203 4.70 -9.62 -6.21
CA ARG A 203 5.38 -10.93 -6.36
C ARG A 203 6.10 -10.97 -7.71
N PRO A 204 7.07 -11.88 -7.92
CA PRO A 204 7.73 -12.06 -9.22
C PRO A 204 6.72 -12.09 -10.36
N HIS A 205 6.90 -11.19 -11.32
CA HIS A 205 6.05 -11.13 -12.49
C HIS A 205 6.85 -10.73 -13.72
N LYS A 206 6.66 -11.50 -14.79
CA LYS A 206 7.20 -11.22 -16.11
C LYS A 206 6.15 -10.50 -16.94
N THR A 207 6.51 -9.36 -17.51
CA THR A 207 5.68 -8.59 -18.43
C THR A 207 5.97 -8.94 -19.88
N ASP A 208 5.07 -8.55 -20.79
CA ASP A 208 5.16 -8.83 -22.23
C ASP A 208 6.39 -8.18 -22.89
N ASP A 209 6.93 -7.10 -22.30
CA ASP A 209 8.17 -6.44 -22.74
C ASP A 209 9.45 -7.22 -22.36
N GLY A 210 9.29 -8.39 -21.72
CA GLY A 210 10.38 -9.29 -21.36
C GLY A 210 11.01 -9.04 -19.99
N ARG A 211 10.70 -7.91 -19.32
CA ARG A 211 11.21 -7.64 -17.96
C ARG A 211 10.57 -8.60 -16.96
N ASN A 212 11.38 -9.05 -16.00
CA ASN A 212 10.98 -9.97 -14.95
C ASN A 212 11.57 -9.54 -13.61
N GLY A 213 10.71 -9.37 -12.61
CA GLY A 213 11.15 -8.85 -11.32
C GLY A 213 10.00 -8.55 -10.38
N TYR A 214 10.31 -7.79 -9.35
CA TYR A 214 9.37 -7.24 -8.39
C TYR A 214 9.01 -5.81 -8.81
N TRP A 215 7.73 -5.55 -9.07
CA TRP A 215 7.26 -4.28 -9.63
C TRP A 215 6.84 -3.33 -8.52
N LEU A 216 7.29 -2.08 -8.60
CA LEU A 216 6.86 -1.01 -7.70
C LEU A 216 5.40 -0.60 -8.00
N GLN A 217 4.63 -0.43 -6.94
CA GLN A 217 3.21 -0.06 -6.97
C GLN A 217 2.91 0.95 -5.85
N ILE A 218 1.97 1.86 -6.10
CA ILE A 218 1.45 2.77 -5.06
C ILE A 218 0.24 2.07 -4.44
N ASN A 219 0.45 1.49 -3.26
CA ASN A 219 -0.54 0.74 -2.49
C ASN A 219 -1.38 1.63 -1.56
N GLY A 220 -0.88 2.83 -1.25
CA GLY A 220 -1.52 3.82 -0.38
C GLY A 220 -1.14 5.25 -0.74
N VAL A 221 -2.11 6.18 -0.76
CA VAL A 221 -1.88 7.63 -0.90
C VAL A 221 -2.58 8.39 0.23
N TYR A 222 -1.83 8.93 1.18
CA TYR A 222 -2.38 9.60 2.36
C TYR A 222 -2.05 11.08 2.35
N MET A 223 -3.07 11.89 2.66
CA MET A 223 -3.08 13.35 2.55
C MET A 223 -3.33 13.96 3.93
N PHE A 224 -2.49 14.94 4.32
CA PHE A 224 -2.65 15.66 5.59
C PHE A 224 -2.47 17.17 5.41
N PRO A 225 -3.23 18.00 6.17
CA PRO A 225 -4.11 17.62 7.26
C PRO A 225 -5.51 17.15 6.83
N ASN A 226 -5.90 17.38 5.57
CA ASN A 226 -7.26 17.14 5.11
C ASN A 226 -7.40 15.74 4.50
N PHE A 227 -7.74 14.78 5.36
CA PHE A 227 -8.01 13.41 4.94
C PHE A 227 -9.25 13.36 4.01
N SER A 228 -9.08 12.87 2.77
CA SER A 228 -10.18 12.75 1.82
C SER A 228 -11.15 11.64 2.22
N LYS A 229 -12.33 12.03 2.73
CA LYS A 229 -13.42 11.10 3.06
C LYS A 229 -13.94 10.35 1.82
N ILE A 230 -13.81 10.94 0.63
CA ILE A 230 -14.24 10.32 -0.63
C ILE A 230 -13.30 9.17 -0.99
N ILE A 231 -11.98 9.40 -0.99
CA ILE A 231 -10.99 8.37 -1.35
C ILE A 231 -10.92 7.26 -0.28
N ARG A 232 -11.42 7.54 0.92
CA ARG A 232 -11.35 6.66 2.08
C ARG A 232 -12.73 6.15 2.46
N SER A 233 -13.48 5.74 1.44
CA SER A 233 -14.75 5.05 1.55
C SER A 233 -14.79 3.86 0.61
N TYR A 234 -15.73 2.95 0.87
CA TYR A 234 -16.24 2.02 -0.13
C TYR A 234 -17.21 2.70 -1.11
#